data_AF-A0A5Q0RN80-F1
#
_entry.id   AF-A0A5Q0RN80-F1
#
_cell.length_a   1.000
_cell.length_b   1.000
_cell.length_c   1.000
_cell.angle_alpha   90.00
_cell.angle_beta   90.00
_cell.angle_gamma   90.00
#
_symmetry.space_group_name_H-M   'P 1'
#
loop_
_entity.id
_entity.type
_entity.pdbx_description
1 polymer ?
#
loop_
_entity_poly.entity_id
_entity_poly.type
_entity_poly.pdbx_seq_one_letter_code
_entity_poly.pdbx_strand_id
1 'polypeptide(L)'
;MSNLTIKLLIGCITYCILNVVSACEPASLDWKLFQEKYDVNHDGLYSLKEFQQVQDFYPYRWPTDKRFQGENKQTELFHYLDKNKNGYLTNEELGNIHVLLSNPCEGRPWT
;
A
#
# COMPACT_ATOMS: atom_id res chain seq x y z
N MET A 1 42.22 13.69 29.94
CA MET A 1 40.81 13.83 29.49
C MET A 1 39.92 13.69 30.72
N SER A 2 39.05 14.67 30.99
CA SER A 2 38.32 14.76 32.26
C SER A 2 37.21 13.72 32.33
N ASN A 3 36.96 13.16 33.52
CA ASN A 3 35.88 12.18 33.78
C ASN A 3 34.50 12.69 33.31
N LEU A 4 34.33 14.02 33.26
CA LEU A 4 33.13 14.73 32.81
C LEU A 4 32.89 14.62 31.29
N THR A 5 33.95 14.67 30.48
CA THR A 5 33.81 14.57 29.01
C THR A 5 33.45 13.15 28.57
N ILE A 6 33.93 12.14 29.28
CA ILE A 6 33.59 10.72 29.04
C ILE A 6 32.12 10.45 29.42
N LYS A 7 31.63 10.99 30.54
CA LYS A 7 30.23 10.83 30.98
C LYS A 7 29.21 11.50 30.04
N LEU A 8 29.53 12.68 29.51
CA LEU A 8 28.69 13.39 28.54
C LEU A 8 28.58 12.63 27.21
N LEU A 9 29.69 12.08 26.71
CA LEU A 9 29.70 11.29 25.47
C LEU A 9 28.89 9.99 25.61
N ILE A 10 28.99 9.29 26.75
CA ILE A 10 28.24 8.06 27.01
C ILE A 10 26.73 8.35 27.12
N GLY A 11 26.33 9.49 27.70
CA GLY A 11 24.92 9.90 27.79
C GLY A 11 24.29 10.30 26.46
N CYS A 12 25.06 10.89 25.53
CA CYS A 12 24.56 11.19 24.18
C CYS A 12 24.37 9.94 23.33
N ILE A 13 25.27 8.96 23.46
CA ILE A 13 25.20 7.71 22.69
C ILE A 13 23.98 6.88 23.14
N THR A 14 23.66 6.80 24.43
CA THR A 14 22.48 6.07 24.91
C THR A 14 21.15 6.74 24.52
N TYR A 15 21.09 8.07 24.41
CA TYR A 15 19.89 8.79 23.96
C TYR A 15 19.60 8.59 22.46
N CYS A 16 20.64 8.42 21.64
CA CYS A 16 20.48 8.15 20.20
C CYS A 16 20.04 6.70 19.90
N ILE A 17 20.36 5.74 20.77
CA ILE A 17 20.03 4.32 20.55
C ILE A 17 18.56 4.00 20.93
N LEU A 18 17.92 4.80 21.79
CA LEU A 18 16.57 4.52 22.31
C LEU A 18 15.40 5.09 21.49
N ASN A 19 15.65 5.94 20.49
CA ASN A 19 14.59 6.74 19.85
C ASN A 19 14.27 6.39 18.39
N VAL A 20 14.63 5.20 17.90
CA VAL A 20 14.30 4.80 16.52
C VAL A 20 13.52 3.50 16.47
N VAL A 21 12.44 3.41 17.26
CA VAL A 21 11.36 2.44 16.98
C VAL A 21 10.48 3.07 15.90
N SER A 22 10.84 2.88 14.63
CA SER A 22 9.93 3.23 13.54
C SER A 22 8.78 2.22 13.54
N ALA A 23 7.69 2.54 14.23
CA ALA A 23 6.44 1.81 14.07
C ALA A 23 6.04 1.92 12.59
N CYS A 24 6.06 0.79 11.87
CA CYS A 24 5.55 0.74 10.52
C CYS A 24 4.02 0.80 10.62
N GLU A 25 3.45 1.97 10.39
CA GLU A 25 2.01 2.11 10.18
C GLU A 25 1.74 1.95 8.68
N PRO A 26 0.77 1.11 8.29
CA PRO A 26 0.43 1.00 6.89
C PRO A 26 -0.16 2.33 6.44
N ALA A 27 0.53 3.01 5.52
CA ALA A 27 -0.01 4.22 4.92
C ALA A 27 -1.35 3.87 4.23
N SER A 28 -2.36 4.73 4.42
CA SER A 28 -3.62 4.61 3.70
C SER A 28 -3.36 4.70 2.20
N LEU A 29 -4.16 3.98 1.42
CA LEU A 29 -4.10 4.12 -0.03
C LEU A 29 -4.51 5.53 -0.43
N ASP A 30 -3.65 6.21 -1.20
CA ASP A 30 -3.98 7.52 -1.76
C ASP A 30 -4.86 7.35 -2.99
N TRP A 31 -6.17 7.33 -2.76
CA TRP A 31 -7.17 7.18 -3.81
C TRP A 31 -7.14 8.31 -4.83
N LYS A 32 -6.74 9.51 -4.42
CA LYS A 32 -6.65 10.65 -5.33
C LYS A 32 -5.52 10.44 -6.33
N LEU A 33 -4.34 10.05 -5.83
CA LEU A 33 -3.21 9.72 -6.68
C LEU A 33 -3.50 8.51 -7.58
N PHE A 34 -4.22 7.51 -7.05
CA PHE A 34 -4.64 6.36 -7.84
C PHE A 34 -5.56 6.77 -9.00
N GLN A 35 -6.55 7.61 -8.71
CA GLN A 35 -7.47 8.13 -9.73
C GLN A 35 -6.72 8.95 -10.78
N GLU A 36 -5.91 9.93 -10.37
CA GLU A 36 -5.10 10.75 -11.29
C GLU A 36 -4.21 9.92 -12.22
N LYS A 37 -3.78 8.73 -11.78
CA LYS A 37 -2.92 7.84 -12.57
C LYS A 37 -3.68 6.95 -13.54
N TYR A 38 -4.86 6.45 -13.16
CA TYR A 38 -5.53 5.35 -13.88
C TYR A 38 -6.89 5.73 -14.49
N ASP A 39 -7.57 6.76 -14.00
CA ASP A 39 -8.79 7.32 -14.61
C ASP A 39 -8.40 8.24 -15.78
N VAL A 40 -8.04 7.63 -16.91
CA VAL A 40 -7.44 8.33 -18.07
C VAL A 40 -8.46 9.24 -18.73
N ASN A 41 -9.71 8.81 -18.81
CA ASN A 41 -10.78 9.58 -19.44
C ASN A 41 -11.43 10.62 -18.49
N HIS A 42 -11.08 10.59 -17.20
CA HIS A 42 -11.57 11.48 -16.13
C HIS A 42 -13.10 11.40 -15.92
N ASP A 43 -13.68 10.22 -16.07
CA ASP A 43 -15.12 9.99 -15.88
C ASP A 43 -15.48 9.59 -14.44
N GLY A 44 -14.49 9.40 -13.57
CA GLY A 44 -14.69 9.01 -12.18
C GLY A 44 -14.96 7.52 -11.97
N LEU A 45 -14.86 6.73 -13.04
CA LEU A 45 -14.99 5.28 -13.04
C LEU A 45 -13.69 4.66 -13.57
N TYR A 46 -13.53 3.35 -13.37
CA TYR A 46 -12.42 2.61 -13.96
C TYR A 46 -12.99 1.57 -14.91
N SER A 47 -12.76 1.74 -16.21
CA SER A 47 -13.03 0.70 -17.20
C SER A 47 -12.01 -0.44 -17.07
N LEU A 48 -12.34 -1.62 -17.63
CA LEU A 48 -11.40 -2.74 -17.68
C LEU A 48 -10.06 -2.35 -18.35
N LYS A 49 -10.12 -1.53 -19.40
CA LYS A 49 -8.93 -1.08 -20.14
C LYS A 49 -8.01 -0.21 -19.29
N GLU A 50 -8.59 0.69 -18.49
CA GLU A 50 -7.85 1.51 -17.52
C GLU A 50 -7.27 0.64 -16.41
N PHE A 51 -8.09 -0.25 -15.85
CA PHE A 51 -7.68 -1.12 -14.75
C PHE A 51 -6.58 -2.12 -15.14
N GLN A 52 -6.51 -2.54 -16.40
CA GLN A 52 -5.43 -3.39 -16.91
C GLN A 52 -4.03 -2.76 -16.78
N GLN A 53 -3.94 -1.43 -16.64
CA GLN A 53 -2.68 -0.73 -16.43
C GLN A 53 -2.22 -0.74 -14.96
N VAL A 54 -3.08 -1.15 -14.03
CA VAL A 54 -2.76 -1.19 -12.60
C VAL A 54 -1.72 -2.28 -12.33
N GLN A 55 -0.61 -1.86 -11.73
CA GLN A 55 0.51 -2.76 -11.39
C GLN A 55 0.47 -3.16 -9.91
N ASP A 56 0.09 -2.21 -9.06
CA ASP A 56 -0.01 -2.32 -7.61
C ASP A 56 -0.96 -1.24 -7.04
N PHE A 57 -1.10 -1.24 -5.72
CA PHE A 57 -1.91 -0.31 -4.96
C PHE A 57 -1.01 0.43 -3.97
N TYR A 58 0.06 1.08 -4.46
CA TYR A 58 1.06 1.73 -3.60
C TYR A 58 0.42 2.50 -2.43
N PRO A 59 0.81 2.23 -1.18
CA PRO A 59 2.01 1.50 -0.74
C PRO A 59 1.87 -0.03 -0.70
N TYR A 60 0.69 -0.56 -1.00
CA TYR A 60 0.41 -1.98 -0.98
C TYR A 60 0.86 -2.65 -2.28
N ARG A 61 1.41 -3.85 -2.13
CA ARG A 61 1.70 -4.71 -3.28
C ARG A 61 0.40 -5.27 -3.84
N TRP A 62 0.48 -5.76 -5.08
CA TRP A 62 -0.60 -6.55 -5.67
C TRP A 62 -1.06 -7.68 -4.71
N PRO A 63 -2.37 -7.98 -4.62
CA PRO A 63 -2.87 -9.07 -3.77
C PRO A 63 -2.09 -10.37 -3.96
N THR A 64 -1.86 -11.12 -2.89
CA THR A 64 -1.13 -12.41 -2.93
C THR A 64 -2.04 -13.61 -3.17
N ASP A 65 -3.36 -13.40 -3.17
CA ASP A 65 -4.37 -14.42 -3.45
C ASP A 65 -4.12 -15.03 -4.84
N LYS A 66 -4.10 -16.37 -4.91
CA LYS A 66 -3.82 -17.16 -6.13
C LYS A 66 -4.78 -16.84 -7.27
N ARG A 67 -6.02 -16.42 -6.97
CA ARG A 67 -7.03 -16.03 -7.97
C ARG A 67 -6.59 -14.82 -8.79
N PHE A 68 -5.76 -13.96 -8.22
CA PHE A 68 -5.29 -12.72 -8.84
C PHE A 68 -3.80 -12.81 -9.16
N GLN A 69 -3.31 -13.99 -9.55
CA GLN A 69 -1.94 -14.18 -10.03
C GLN A 69 -1.93 -14.59 -11.51
N GLY A 70 -0.78 -14.46 -12.16
CA GLY A 70 -0.59 -14.82 -13.57
C GLY A 70 -0.85 -13.67 -14.55
N GLU A 71 -0.96 -14.00 -15.83
CA GLU A 71 -1.04 -13.03 -16.93
C GLU A 71 -2.35 -12.22 -16.93
N ASN A 72 -3.46 -12.84 -16.54
CA ASN A 72 -4.80 -12.22 -16.55
C ASN A 72 -5.20 -11.61 -15.20
N LYS A 73 -4.25 -11.43 -14.27
CA LYS A 73 -4.53 -11.04 -12.88
C LYS A 73 -5.39 -9.77 -12.76
N GLN A 74 -5.17 -8.77 -13.62
CA GLN A 74 -5.94 -7.52 -13.59
C GLN A 74 -7.39 -7.75 -13.98
N THR A 75 -7.64 -8.55 -15.01
CA THR A 75 -9.00 -8.87 -15.48
C THR A 75 -9.77 -9.68 -14.45
N GLU A 76 -9.12 -10.67 -13.82
CA GLU A 76 -9.74 -11.46 -12.73
C GLU A 76 -10.08 -10.58 -11.52
N LEU A 77 -9.17 -9.69 -11.12
CA LEU A 77 -9.41 -8.78 -10.01
C LEU A 77 -10.52 -7.77 -10.34
N PHE A 78 -10.54 -7.25 -11.56
CA PHE A 78 -11.59 -6.35 -12.04
C PHE A 78 -12.97 -6.99 -11.90
N HIS A 79 -13.15 -8.19 -12.46
CA HIS A 79 -14.43 -8.91 -12.39
C HIS A 79 -14.82 -9.30 -10.96
N TYR A 80 -13.84 -9.50 -10.08
CA TYR A 80 -14.11 -9.74 -8.67
C TYR A 80 -14.64 -8.49 -7.93
N LEU A 81 -14.12 -7.31 -8.28
CA LEU A 81 -14.49 -6.03 -7.67
C LEU A 81 -15.80 -5.47 -8.26
N ASP A 82 -16.07 -5.68 -9.56
CA ASP A 82 -17.27 -5.25 -10.27
C ASP A 82 -18.50 -6.07 -9.79
N LYS A 83 -19.14 -5.59 -8.71
CA LYS A 83 -20.22 -6.33 -8.05
C LYS A 83 -21.51 -6.29 -8.85
N ASN A 84 -21.79 -5.14 -9.44
CA ASN A 84 -23.00 -4.95 -10.24
C ASN A 84 -22.85 -5.48 -11.68
N LYS A 85 -21.63 -5.84 -12.10
CA LYS A 85 -21.29 -6.41 -13.41
C LYS A 85 -21.59 -5.45 -14.56
N ASN A 86 -21.43 -4.16 -14.34
CA ASN A 86 -21.70 -3.14 -15.35
C ASN A 86 -20.48 -2.87 -16.26
N GLY A 87 -19.32 -3.48 -15.98
CA GLY A 87 -18.10 -3.30 -16.76
C GLY A 87 -17.27 -2.08 -16.35
N TYR A 88 -17.57 -1.47 -15.21
CA TYR A 88 -16.87 -0.33 -14.62
C TYR A 88 -16.71 -0.53 -13.11
N LEU A 89 -15.61 -0.03 -12.54
CA LEU A 89 -15.47 0.06 -11.09
C LEU A 89 -15.77 1.48 -10.64
N THR A 90 -16.66 1.61 -9.67
CA THR A 90 -16.77 2.82 -8.85
C THR A 90 -15.67 2.86 -7.79
N ASN A 91 -15.41 4.04 -7.20
CA ASN A 91 -14.51 4.16 -6.04
C ASN A 91 -14.95 3.27 -4.86
N GLU A 92 -16.27 3.06 -4.68
CA GLU A 92 -16.81 2.16 -3.65
C GLU A 92 -16.45 0.70 -3.94
N GLU A 93 -16.67 0.24 -5.18
CA GLU A 93 -16.32 -1.12 -5.60
C GLU A 93 -14.82 -1.37 -5.50
N LEU A 94 -14.01 -0.41 -5.97
CA LEU A 94 -12.56 -0.45 -5.89
C LEU A 94 -12.07 -0.50 -4.44
N GLY A 95 -12.73 0.22 -3.53
CA GLY A 95 -12.44 0.25 -2.09
C GLY A 95 -12.50 -1.13 -1.41
N ASN A 96 -13.21 -2.10 -1.99
CA ASN A 96 -13.26 -3.48 -1.49
C ASN A 96 -11.91 -4.21 -1.62
N ILE A 97 -10.93 -3.64 -2.34
CA ILE A 97 -9.58 -4.19 -2.45
C ILE A 97 -8.91 -4.35 -1.08
N HIS A 98 -9.24 -3.53 -0.07
CA HIS A 98 -8.64 -3.60 1.26
C HIS A 98 -8.76 -4.98 1.92
N VAL A 99 -9.78 -5.77 1.58
CA VAL A 99 -9.96 -7.13 2.10
C VAL A 99 -8.88 -8.10 1.56
N LEU A 100 -8.26 -7.76 0.43
CA LEU A 100 -7.27 -8.58 -0.26
C LEU A 100 -5.82 -8.11 -0.04
N LEU A 101 -5.62 -6.88 0.45
CA LEU A 101 -4.29 -6.31 0.65
C LEU A 101 -3.72 -6.77 1.99
N SER A 102 -2.58 -7.46 1.93
CA SER A 102 -1.80 -7.76 3.13
C SER A 102 -1.22 -6.49 3.73
N ASN A 103 -1.08 -6.45 5.05
CA ASN A 103 -0.48 -5.32 5.73
C ASN A 103 0.98 -5.17 5.24
N PRO A 104 1.39 -4.02 4.65
CA PRO A 104 2.74 -3.81 4.14
C PRO A 104 3.83 -3.85 5.23
N CYS A 105 3.42 -3.83 6.50
CA CYS A 105 4.28 -3.96 7.68
C CYS A 105 4.34 -5.40 8.22
N GLU A 106 3.58 -6.34 7.66
CA GLU A 106 3.56 -7.74 8.07
C GLU A 106 4.91 -8.42 7.81
N GLY A 107 5.44 -9.15 8.80
CA GLY A 107 6.69 -9.90 8.68
C GLY A 107 7.98 -9.12 8.96
N ARG A 108 7.92 -7.86 9.42
CA ARG A 108 9.11 -7.20 9.97
C ARG A 108 9.38 -7.74 11.38
N PRO A 109 10.63 -8.10 11.73
CA PRO A 109 10.97 -8.39 13.11
C PRO A 109 10.71 -7.12 13.94
N TRP A 110 9.97 -7.27 15.03
CA TRP A 110 9.89 -6.24 16.06
C TRP A 110 11.32 -5.96 16.52
N THR A 111 11.85 -4.77 16.20
CA THR A 111 13.13 -4.28 16.74
C THR A 111 12.95 -3.79 18.15
#